data_AF-M7ATI0-F1
#
_entry.id   AF-M7ATI0-F1
#
_cell.length_a   1.000
_cell.length_b   1.000
_cell.length_c   1.000
_cell.angle_alpha   90.00
_cell.angle_beta   90.00
_cell.angle_gamma   90.00
#
_symmetry.space_group_name_H-M   'P 1'
#
loop_
_entity.id
_entity.type
_entity.pdbx_description
1 polymer ?
#
loop_
_entity_poly.entity_id
_entity_poly.type
_entity_poly.pdbx_seq_one_letter_code
_entity_poly.pdbx_strand_id
1 'polypeptide(L)'
;MSMANDTYHFIQDIKPGLKNLNVVFIVLEIGRVTKTKDGHEVRSCKVADKTGSITISVWDEIGSLIQPGDIIRLTKGYASLWKGCLTLYTGRGGELQKIGEFCMVYSEVPNFSEPSSDQQLGQHNKLEMVCKRDLNPVDSHWPTIMPTPMQALGEPMDEDL
;
A
#
# COMPACT_ATOMS: atom_id res chain seq x y z
N MET A 1 -36.14 8.73 -15.75
CA MET A 1 -34.73 8.28 -15.63
C MET A 1 -34.74 7.11 -14.66
N SER A 2 -34.45 5.90 -15.15
CA SER A 2 -34.48 4.69 -14.33
C SER A 2 -33.40 4.79 -13.25
N MET A 3 -33.78 4.93 -11.98
CA MET A 3 -32.90 4.59 -10.87
C MET A 3 -32.70 3.09 -10.95
N ALA A 4 -31.62 2.64 -11.60
CA ALA A 4 -31.16 1.28 -11.37
C ALA A 4 -30.95 1.15 -9.85
N ASN A 5 -31.47 0.08 -9.26
CA ASN A 5 -31.14 -0.27 -7.88
C ASN A 5 -29.66 -0.65 -7.85
N ASP A 6 -28.79 0.34 -7.81
CA ASP A 6 -27.35 0.16 -7.69
C ASP A 6 -27.09 -0.45 -6.32
N THR A 7 -26.79 -1.75 -6.31
CA THR A 7 -26.38 -2.45 -5.10
C THR A 7 -24.99 -1.95 -4.72
N TYR A 8 -24.86 -1.36 -3.54
CA TYR A 8 -23.57 -0.91 -3.02
C TYR A 8 -22.85 -2.04 -2.29
N HIS A 9 -21.55 -2.13 -2.50
CA HIS A 9 -20.66 -3.06 -1.83
C HIS A 9 -19.93 -2.37 -0.69
N PHE A 10 -19.73 -3.10 0.42
CA PHE A 10 -18.81 -2.69 1.47
C PHE A 10 -17.37 -3.02 1.08
N ILE A 11 -16.43 -2.28 1.64
CA ILE A 11 -14.99 -2.47 1.37
C ILE A 11 -14.54 -3.88 1.75
N GLN A 12 -15.05 -4.43 2.86
CA GLN A 12 -14.72 -5.80 3.30
C GLN A 12 -15.07 -6.91 2.29
N ASP A 13 -16.04 -6.67 1.40
CA ASP A 13 -16.50 -7.66 0.43
C ASP A 13 -15.70 -7.59 -0.87
N ILE A 14 -14.81 -6.60 -1.01
CA ILE A 14 -14.00 -6.38 -2.21
C ILE A 14 -12.87 -7.41 -2.25
N LYS A 15 -12.78 -8.11 -3.39
CA LYS A 15 -11.72 -9.09 -3.68
C LYS A 15 -11.04 -8.77 -5.01
N PRO A 16 -9.78 -9.19 -5.22
CA PRO A 16 -9.11 -9.06 -6.51
C PRO A 16 -9.95 -9.64 -7.65
N GLY A 17 -10.06 -8.89 -8.76
CA GLY A 17 -10.76 -9.33 -9.97
C GLY A 17 -12.26 -9.00 -10.01
N LEU A 18 -12.84 -8.49 -8.92
CA LEU A 18 -14.22 -8.00 -8.94
C LEU A 18 -14.35 -6.75 -9.82
N LYS A 19 -15.48 -6.66 -10.53
CA LYS A 19 -15.83 -5.59 -11.49
C LYS A 19 -17.25 -5.13 -11.24
N ASN A 20 -17.63 -4.01 -11.86
CA ASN A 20 -18.95 -3.39 -11.70
C ASN A 20 -19.26 -3.06 -10.22
N LEU A 21 -18.22 -2.68 -9.47
CA LEU A 21 -18.35 -2.34 -8.06
C LEU A 21 -18.94 -0.93 -7.92
N ASN A 22 -20.03 -0.83 -7.18
CA ASN A 22 -20.56 0.44 -6.71
C ASN A 22 -20.22 0.56 -5.23
N VAL A 23 -19.44 1.57 -4.85
CA VAL A 23 -18.92 1.72 -3.47
C VAL A 23 -19.04 3.18 -3.06
N VAL A 24 -19.45 3.42 -1.82
CA VAL A 24 -19.39 4.76 -1.20
C VAL A 24 -18.34 4.70 -0.11
N PHE A 25 -17.44 5.68 -0.09
CA PHE A 25 -16.35 5.77 0.88
C PHE A 25 -16.03 7.22 1.20
N ILE A 26 -15.37 7.42 2.33
CA ILE A 26 -14.73 8.68 2.71
C ILE A 26 -13.24 8.63 2.41
N VAL A 27 -12.68 9.74 1.93
CA VAL A 27 -11.24 9.88 1.69
C VAL A 27 -10.55 10.23 2.99
N LEU A 28 -9.55 9.44 3.38
CA LEU A 28 -8.78 9.65 4.60
C LEU A 28 -7.46 10.37 4.32
N GLU A 29 -6.71 9.89 3.33
CA GLU A 29 -5.38 10.39 3.02
C GLU A 29 -5.15 10.42 1.51
N ILE A 30 -4.51 11.47 1.02
CA ILE A 30 -4.02 11.56 -0.35
C ILE A 30 -2.53 11.24 -0.33
N GLY A 31 -2.17 10.12 -0.94
CA GLY A 31 -0.80 9.66 -1.05
C GLY A 31 -0.06 10.30 -2.22
N ARG A 32 1.02 9.61 -2.64
CA ARG A 32 1.97 10.13 -3.63
C ARG A 32 1.34 10.24 -5.02
N VAL A 33 1.69 11.32 -5.72
CA VAL A 33 1.43 11.49 -7.14
C VAL A 33 2.51 10.77 -7.93
N THR A 34 2.11 9.96 -8.91
CA THR A 34 3.02 9.30 -9.85
C THR A 34 2.64 9.68 -11.28
N LYS A 35 3.63 9.90 -12.14
CA LYS A 35 3.40 10.13 -13.57
C LYS A 35 3.66 8.85 -14.36
N THR A 36 2.72 8.48 -15.22
CA THR A 36 2.93 7.40 -16.19
C THR A 36 3.86 7.89 -17.31
N LYS A 37 4.39 6.95 -18.09
CA LYS A 37 5.24 7.26 -19.25
C LYS A 37 4.52 8.10 -20.29
N ASP A 38 3.20 7.94 -20.36
CA ASP A 38 2.32 8.64 -21.30
C ASP A 38 1.89 10.03 -20.77
N GLY A 39 2.38 10.43 -19.59
CA GLY A 39 2.16 11.77 -19.02
C GLY A 39 0.95 11.88 -18.10
N HIS A 40 0.18 10.80 -17.90
CA HIS A 40 -0.97 10.80 -16.97
C HIS A 40 -0.53 10.84 -15.52
N GLU A 41 -1.24 11.61 -14.71
CA GLU A 41 -1.01 11.67 -13.27
C GLU A 41 -1.90 10.65 -12.55
N VAL A 42 -1.32 9.88 -11.64
CA VAL A 42 -2.04 8.90 -10.82
C VAL A 42 -1.77 9.18 -9.35
N ARG A 43 -2.83 9.38 -8.58
CA ARG A 43 -2.77 9.54 -7.12
C ARG A 43 -3.32 8.30 -6.43
N SER A 44 -2.56 7.79 -5.48
CA SER A 44 -3.04 6.75 -4.58
C SER A 44 -3.66 7.40 -3.34
N CYS A 45 -4.94 7.13 -3.08
CA CYS A 45 -5.63 7.66 -1.90
C CYS A 45 -6.06 6.51 -0.99
N LYS A 46 -5.94 6.70 0.32
CA LYS A 46 -6.53 5.81 1.32
C LYS A 46 -7.98 6.24 1.54
N VAL A 47 -8.90 5.30 1.38
CA VAL A 47 -10.34 5.53 1.54
C VAL A 47 -10.93 4.49 2.48
N ALA A 48 -12.04 4.81 3.13
CA ALA A 48 -12.66 3.92 4.11
C ALA A 48 -14.19 3.98 4.11
N ASP A 49 -14.78 2.91 4.64
CA ASP A 49 -16.18 2.81 5.02
C ASP A 49 -16.26 2.22 6.43
N LYS A 50 -17.47 1.95 6.93
CA LYS A 50 -17.66 1.37 8.27
C LYS A 50 -16.99 0.00 8.49
N THR A 51 -16.56 -0.68 7.43
CA THR A 51 -16.03 -2.05 7.45
C THR A 51 -14.50 -2.12 7.37
N GLY A 52 -13.85 -1.07 6.89
CA GLY A 52 -12.39 -0.99 6.84
C GLY A 52 -11.90 0.01 5.80
N SER A 53 -10.61 -0.05 5.50
CA SER A 53 -9.96 0.84 4.53
C SER A 53 -9.35 0.11 3.35
N ILE A 54 -9.24 0.81 2.22
CA ILE A 54 -8.63 0.32 0.98
C ILE A 54 -7.97 1.50 0.25
N THR A 55 -7.01 1.18 -0.61
CA THR A 55 -6.35 2.14 -1.50
C THR A 55 -7.12 2.22 -2.81
N ILE A 56 -7.37 3.43 -3.29
CA ILE A 56 -7.89 3.70 -4.63
C ILE A 56 -6.83 4.45 -5.44
N SER A 57 -6.67 4.10 -6.72
CA SER A 57 -5.86 4.88 -7.67
C SER A 57 -6.76 5.73 -8.55
N VAL A 58 -6.59 7.05 -8.45
CA VAL A 58 -7.38 8.03 -9.20
C VAL A 58 -6.49 8.75 -10.20
N TRP A 59 -7.02 8.93 -11.41
CA TRP A 59 -6.27 9.42 -12.56
C TRP A 59 -6.60 10.90 -12.84
N ASP A 60 -5.59 11.60 -13.35
CA ASP A 60 -5.64 12.92 -13.96
C ASP A 60 -6.32 14.00 -13.08
N GLU A 61 -7.14 14.84 -13.68
CA GLU A 61 -7.81 15.98 -13.05
C GLU A 61 -8.68 15.55 -11.86
N ILE A 62 -9.38 14.41 -11.98
CA ILE A 62 -10.22 13.89 -10.90
C ILE A 62 -9.37 13.61 -9.66
N GLY A 63 -8.17 13.05 -9.82
CA GLY A 63 -7.24 12.84 -8.72
C GLY A 63 -6.79 14.15 -8.07
N SER A 64 -6.74 15.24 -8.84
CA SER A 64 -6.35 16.56 -8.37
C SER A 64 -7.43 17.30 -7.57
N LEU A 65 -8.70 17.01 -7.83
CA LEU A 65 -9.84 17.65 -7.18
C LEU A 65 -10.20 17.03 -5.82
N ILE A 66 -9.85 15.76 -5.61
CA ILE A 66 -10.15 15.03 -4.37
C ILE A 66 -9.42 15.65 -3.18
N GLN A 67 -10.13 15.78 -2.05
CA GLN A 67 -9.60 16.23 -0.77
C GLN A 67 -9.86 15.21 0.35
N PRO A 68 -9.03 15.18 1.41
CA PRO A 68 -9.35 14.43 2.62
C PRO A 68 -10.68 14.90 3.21
N GLY A 69 -11.51 13.95 3.66
CA GLY A 69 -12.85 14.20 4.17
C GLY A 69 -13.96 14.13 3.12
N ASP A 70 -13.64 14.08 1.82
CA ASP A 70 -14.64 13.93 0.77
C ASP A 70 -15.35 12.58 0.86
N ILE A 71 -16.68 12.58 0.71
CA ILE A 71 -17.49 11.38 0.55
C ILE A 71 -17.74 11.20 -0.95
N ILE A 72 -17.24 10.10 -1.49
CA ILE A 72 -17.26 9.83 -2.92
C ILE A 72 -18.03 8.54 -3.18
N ARG A 73 -18.91 8.61 -4.19
CA ARG A 73 -19.55 7.47 -4.81
C ARG A 73 -18.75 7.05 -6.02
N LEU A 74 -18.18 5.84 -5.98
CA LEU A 74 -17.64 5.15 -7.13
C LEU A 74 -18.73 4.30 -7.77
N THR A 75 -18.88 4.40 -9.10
CA THR A 75 -19.74 3.52 -9.89
C THR A 75 -18.91 2.73 -10.91
N LYS A 76 -19.32 1.49 -11.15
CA LYS A 76 -18.65 0.56 -12.09
C LYS A 76 -17.12 0.47 -11.87
N GLY A 77 -16.69 0.50 -10.62
CA GLY A 77 -15.31 0.28 -10.23
C GLY A 77 -14.86 -1.17 -10.45
N TYR A 78 -13.55 -1.38 -10.34
CA TYR A 78 -12.97 -2.71 -10.27
C TYR A 78 -11.82 -2.75 -9.28
N ALA A 79 -11.55 -3.92 -8.73
CA ALA A 79 -10.46 -4.14 -7.80
C ALA A 79 -9.39 -5.05 -8.41
N SER A 80 -8.12 -4.68 -8.28
CA SER A 80 -6.98 -5.45 -8.78
C SER A 80 -5.81 -5.34 -7.82
N LEU A 81 -4.93 -6.34 -7.84
CA LEU A 81 -3.67 -6.27 -7.11
C LEU A 81 -2.67 -5.41 -7.89
N TRP A 82 -2.03 -4.47 -7.20
CA TRP A 82 -0.90 -3.68 -7.68
C TRP A 82 0.27 -3.82 -6.72
N LYS A 83 1.37 -4.41 -7.17
CA LYS A 83 2.54 -4.72 -6.34
C LYS A 83 2.19 -5.47 -5.04
N GLY A 84 1.18 -6.36 -5.09
CA GLY A 84 0.69 -7.12 -3.94
C GLY A 84 -0.38 -6.42 -3.10
N CYS A 85 -0.62 -5.13 -3.31
CA CYS A 85 -1.68 -4.37 -2.62
C CYS A 85 -3.00 -4.47 -3.39
N LEU A 86 -4.11 -4.76 -2.70
CA LEU A 86 -5.44 -4.66 -3.29
C LEU A 86 -5.80 -3.20 -3.49
N THR A 87 -6.03 -2.80 -4.74
CA THR A 87 -6.29 -1.41 -5.13
C THR A 87 -7.58 -1.32 -5.92
N LEU A 88 -8.38 -0.31 -5.60
CA LEU A 88 -9.61 0.04 -6.30
C LEU A 88 -9.31 0.99 -7.46
N TYR A 89 -10.05 0.83 -8.55
CA TYR A 89 -9.90 1.62 -9.76
C TYR A 89 -11.27 1.97 -10.35
N THR A 90 -11.33 3.07 -11.10
CA THR A 90 -12.51 3.42 -11.90
C THR A 90 -12.55 2.58 -13.17
N GLY A 91 -13.64 1.83 -13.39
CA GLY A 91 -13.80 0.99 -14.58
C GLY A 91 -14.30 1.75 -15.81
N ARG A 92 -14.44 1.03 -16.93
CA ARG A 92 -14.90 1.61 -18.19
C ARG A 92 -16.35 2.10 -18.06
N GLY A 93 -16.56 3.39 -18.30
CA GLY A 93 -17.87 4.03 -18.15
C GLY A 93 -18.34 4.13 -16.69
N GLY A 94 -17.43 3.95 -15.73
CA GLY A 94 -17.61 4.29 -14.33
C GLY A 94 -17.18 5.71 -14.04
N GLU A 95 -17.60 6.22 -12.89
CA GLU A 95 -17.32 7.59 -12.46
C GLU A 95 -17.09 7.67 -10.96
N LEU A 96 -16.38 8.73 -10.55
CA LEU A 96 -16.24 9.15 -9.16
C LEU A 96 -17.04 10.42 -8.98
N GLN A 97 -18.03 10.39 -8.09
CA GLN A 97 -18.86 11.54 -7.80
C GLN A 97 -18.75 11.91 -6.32
N LYS A 98 -18.31 13.15 -6.03
CA LYS A 98 -18.41 13.70 -4.68
C LYS A 98 -19.89 13.89 -4.35
N ILE A 99 -20.34 13.28 -3.25
CA ILE A 99 -21.73 13.33 -2.76
C ILE A 99 -21.86 13.99 -1.39
N GLY A 100 -20.74 14.26 -0.70
CA GLY A 100 -20.73 14.93 0.60
C GLY A 100 -19.32 15.07 1.18
N GLU A 101 -19.23 15.43 2.45
CA GLU A 101 -17.97 15.57 3.20
C GLU A 101 -18.17 15.35 4.71
N PHE A 102 -17.11 14.91 5.41
CA PHE A 102 -16.95 14.74 6.86
C PHE A 102 -17.86 13.76 7.61
N CYS A 103 -19.16 13.67 7.32
CA CYS A 103 -20.14 13.02 8.19
C CYS A 103 -20.33 11.51 7.98
N MET A 104 -19.43 10.83 7.26
CA MET A 104 -19.54 9.38 7.03
C MET A 104 -18.86 8.60 8.15
N VAL A 105 -19.54 7.60 8.72
CA VAL A 105 -18.95 6.66 9.68
C VAL A 105 -17.99 5.72 8.94
N TYR A 106 -16.75 5.63 9.43
CA TYR A 106 -15.71 4.78 8.85
C TYR A 106 -14.88 4.04 9.89
N SER A 107 -14.21 2.98 9.45
CA SER A 107 -13.17 2.26 10.19
C SER A 107 -11.90 2.23 9.34
N GLU A 108 -10.75 2.55 9.93
CA GLU A 108 -9.48 2.42 9.23
C GLU A 108 -8.96 0.98 9.16
N VAL A 109 -9.43 0.13 10.08
CA VAL A 109 -8.93 -1.24 10.27
C VAL A 109 -10.08 -2.23 10.02
N PRO A 110 -9.83 -3.35 9.30
CA PRO A 110 -8.58 -3.71 8.63
C PRO A 110 -8.31 -2.87 7.38
N ASN A 111 -7.03 -2.75 7.03
CA ASN A 111 -6.59 -2.16 5.76
C ASN A 111 -6.46 -3.28 4.72
N PHE A 112 -7.41 -3.35 3.80
CA PHE A 112 -7.46 -4.40 2.77
C PHE A 112 -6.37 -4.27 1.70
N SER A 113 -5.64 -3.15 1.66
CA SER A 113 -4.51 -2.94 0.75
C SER A 113 -3.16 -3.32 1.33
N GLU A 114 -3.06 -3.60 2.62
CA GLU A 114 -1.81 -4.03 3.22
C GLU A 114 -1.38 -5.39 2.63
N PRO A 115 -0.16 -5.50 2.08
CA PRO A 115 0.34 -6.79 1.66
C PRO A 115 0.53 -7.66 2.90
N SER A 116 -0.02 -8.88 2.90
CA SER A 116 0.20 -9.84 3.97
C SER A 116 1.70 -9.98 4.22
N SER A 117 2.13 -9.94 5.49
CA SER A 117 3.54 -9.96 5.94
C SER A 117 4.37 -11.08 5.31
N ASP A 118 3.72 -12.19 4.94
CA ASP A 118 4.30 -13.34 4.24
C ASP A 118 4.90 -13.00 2.86
N GLN A 119 4.34 -12.02 2.13
CA GLN A 119 4.85 -11.64 0.82
C GLN A 119 6.16 -10.83 0.88
N GLN A 120 6.48 -10.23 2.04
CA GLN A 120 7.70 -9.44 2.20
C GLN A 120 8.97 -10.32 2.30
N LEU A 121 8.84 -11.57 2.75
CA LEU A 121 9.95 -12.52 2.86
C LEU A 121 10.40 -13.07 1.49
N GLY A 122 9.53 -13.07 0.47
CA GLY A 122 9.86 -13.56 -0.87
C GLY A 122 10.61 -12.55 -1.75
N GLN A 123 10.50 -11.25 -1.49
CA GLN A 123 11.14 -10.22 -2.32
C GLN A 123 12.55 -9.83 -1.84
N HIS A 124 12.85 -9.98 -0.54
CA HIS A 124 14.18 -9.65 -0.01
C HIS A 124 15.27 -10.66 -0.41
N ASN A 125 14.90 -11.91 -0.72
CA ASN A 125 15.85 -12.96 -1.09
C ASN A 125 16.29 -12.96 -2.57
N LYS A 126 15.81 -12.02 -3.41
CA LYS A 126 16.16 -11.99 -4.85
C LYS A 126 17.22 -10.94 -5.22
N LEU A 127 17.65 -10.07 -4.30
CA LEU A 127 18.70 -9.08 -4.57
C LEU A 127 20.13 -9.52 -4.19
N GLU A 128 20.32 -10.57 -3.39
CA GLU A 128 21.68 -11.07 -3.10
C GLU A 128 22.25 -12.03 -4.17
N MET A 129 21.42 -12.53 -5.09
CA MET A 129 21.83 -13.53 -6.10
C MET A 129 22.19 -12.91 -7.47
N VAL A 130 22.67 -11.67 -7.51
CA VAL A 130 23.23 -11.02 -8.71
C VAL A 130 24.52 -10.29 -8.33
N CYS A 131 25.55 -11.01 -7.87
CA CYS A 131 26.92 -10.47 -7.76
C CYS A 131 28.05 -11.52 -7.72
N LYS A 132 27.77 -12.84 -7.81
CA LYS A 132 28.81 -13.89 -7.73
C LYS A 132 28.68 -14.96 -8.82
N ARG A 133 28.72 -14.52 -10.07
CA ARG A 133 29.12 -15.27 -11.28
C ARG A 133 29.67 -14.14 -12.15
N ASP A 134 30.95 -13.79 -12.06
CA ASP A 134 32.07 -14.54 -12.60
C ASP A 134 33.36 -14.11 -11.88
N LEU A 135 34.17 -15.08 -11.44
CA LEU A 135 35.64 -15.02 -11.40
C LEU A 135 36.14 -16.39 -10.88
N ASN A 136 36.92 -17.07 -11.72
CA ASN A 136 37.46 -18.41 -11.49
C ASN A 136 38.45 -18.45 -10.31
N PRO A 137 38.60 -19.60 -9.62
CA PRO A 137 39.50 -19.76 -8.49
C PRO A 137 40.92 -20.14 -8.94
N VAL A 138 41.89 -19.26 -8.74
CA VAL A 138 43.30 -19.63 -8.61
C VAL A 138 43.98 -18.63 -7.67
N ASP A 139 44.86 -19.15 -6.79
CA ASP A 139 45.76 -18.47 -5.87
C ASP A 139 45.24 -18.01 -4.48
N SER A 140 45.29 -18.96 -3.55
CA SER A 140 46.20 -18.97 -2.39
C SER A 140 46.20 -17.84 -1.33
N HIS A 141 46.01 -18.28 -0.07
CA HIS A 141 46.33 -17.66 1.23
C HIS A 141 45.38 -16.57 1.79
N TRP A 142 44.66 -16.93 2.85
CA TRP A 142 44.00 -16.00 3.77
C TRP A 142 44.66 -16.13 5.16
N PRO A 143 45.04 -15.03 5.85
CA PRO A 143 45.36 -15.12 7.27
C PRO A 143 44.05 -15.10 8.07
N THR A 144 43.88 -16.10 8.94
CA THR A 144 42.81 -16.16 9.94
C THR A 144 43.16 -15.23 11.11
N ILE A 145 42.38 -14.18 11.34
CA ILE A 145 42.34 -13.51 12.64
C ILE A 145 40.91 -13.62 13.18
N MET A 146 40.75 -14.50 14.16
CA MET A 146 39.53 -14.63 14.97
C MET A 146 39.49 -13.47 15.98
N PRO A 147 38.34 -12.82 16.24
CA PRO A 147 38.20 -11.97 17.41
C PRO A 147 37.90 -12.82 18.66
N THR A 148 38.70 -12.62 19.71
CA THR A 148 38.52 -13.19 21.06
C THR A 148 37.36 -12.49 21.79
N PRO A 149 36.56 -13.20 22.61
CA PRO A 149 35.49 -12.60 23.41
C PRO A 149 36.05 -11.87 24.64
N MET A 150 35.63 -10.63 24.86
CA MET A 150 35.99 -9.85 26.06
C MET A 150 35.09 -10.27 27.24
N GLN A 151 35.70 -10.90 28.26
CA GLN A 151 35.05 -11.21 29.53
C GLN A 151 34.94 -9.97 30.43
N ALA A 152 33.87 -9.95 31.22
CA ALA A 152 33.57 -8.98 32.25
C ALA A 152 34.41 -9.19 33.53
N LEU A 153 34.96 -8.10 34.05
CA LEU A 153 35.52 -7.85 35.40
C LEU A 153 35.41 -6.32 35.56
N GLY A 154 34.84 -5.64 36.55
CA GLY A 154 34.59 -5.87 37.97
C GLY A 154 34.83 -4.51 38.65
N GLU A 155 33.86 -3.96 39.38
CA GLU A 155 33.99 -2.76 40.24
C GLU A 155 35.01 -3.02 41.39
N PRO A 156 35.68 -2.03 42.03
CA PRO A 156 35.09 -0.87 42.72
C PRO A 156 35.85 0.47 42.63
N MET A 157 35.17 1.57 43.00
CA MET A 157 35.74 2.91 43.21
C MET A 157 35.75 3.19 44.72
N ASP A 158 36.95 3.29 45.32
CA ASP A 158 37.13 3.79 46.67
C ASP A 158 37.10 5.33 46.66
N GLU A 159 36.19 5.92 47.44
CA GLU A 159 36.20 7.33 47.84
C GLU A 159 36.93 7.45 49.20
N ASP A 160 38.03 8.20 49.25
CA ASP A 160 38.65 8.67 50.49
C ASP A 160 39.20 10.09 50.26
N LEU A 161 38.50 11.10 50.79
CA LEU A 161 39.03 12.39 51.24
C LEU A 161 38.02 13.14 52.12
#